data_AF-A0A699X973-F1
#
_entry.id   AF-A0A699X973-F1
#
_cell.length_a   1.000
_cell.length_b   1.000
_cell.length_c   1.000
_cell.angle_alpha   90.00
_cell.angle_beta   90.00
_cell.angle_gamma   90.00
#
_symmetry.space_group_name_H-M   'P 1'
#
loop_
_entity.id
_entity.type
_entity.pdbx_description
1 polymer ?
#
loop_
_entity_poly.entity_id
_entity_poly.type
_entity_poly.pdbx_seq_one_letter_code
_entity_poly.pdbx_strand_id
1 'polypeptide(L)' 'KWQTEPLCLPPAENGIVPKNERGQVDVWSEKCLPPGTVHLGFQRIWSVAKKLKIDYAPAMVGFEFRNG' A
#
# COMPACT_ATOMS: atom_id res chain seq x y z
N LYS A 1 16.59 -20.76 17.43
CA LYS A 1 15.82 -20.42 16.20
C LYS A 1 15.10 -19.11 16.47
N TRP A 2 15.11 -18.16 15.52
CA TRP A 2 14.38 -16.90 15.68
C TRP A 2 12.87 -17.11 15.57
N GLN A 3 12.09 -16.22 16.18
CA GLN A 3 10.63 -16.25 16.14
C GLN A 3 10.05 -15.52 14.92
N THR A 4 10.85 -14.66 14.27
CA THR A 4 10.41 -13.85 13.13
C THR A 4 11.15 -14.22 11.86
N GLU A 5 10.46 -14.04 10.74
CA GLU A 5 10.99 -14.21 9.40
C GLU A 5 10.87 -12.87 8.63
N PRO A 6 11.69 -12.65 7.60
CA PRO A 6 11.52 -11.50 6.71
C PRO A 6 10.12 -11.48 6.09
N LEU A 7 9.54 -10.29 6.00
CA LEU A 7 8.24 -10.09 5.35
C LEU A 7 8.36 -10.35 3.84
N CYS A 8 7.52 -11.26 3.33
CA CYS A 8 7.36 -11.52 1.90
C CYS A 8 5.98 -11.02 1.44
N LEU A 9 5.97 -10.04 0.54
CA LEU A 9 4.74 -9.49 -0.04
C LEU A 9 4.55 -9.99 -1.47
N PRO A 10 3.29 -10.18 -1.90
CA PRO A 10 3.00 -10.41 -3.32
C PRO A 10 3.50 -9.21 -4.14
N PRO A 11 4.13 -9.42 -5.30
CA PRO A 11 4.51 -8.33 -6.20
C PRO A 11 3.29 -7.74 -6.90
N ALA A 12 3.44 -6.54 -7.46
CA ALA A 12 2.49 -6.03 -8.44
C ALA A 12 2.69 -6.75 -9.78
N GLU A 13 1.61 -7.33 -10.30
CA GLU A 13 1.61 -8.09 -11.55
C GLU A 13 0.66 -7.46 -12.56
N ASN A 14 1.07 -7.37 -13.83
CA ASN A 14 0.28 -6.77 -14.91
C ASN A 14 -0.21 -5.34 -14.61
N GLY A 15 0.56 -4.59 -13.82
CA GLY A 15 0.22 -3.24 -13.39
C GLY A 15 -0.88 -3.19 -12.32
N ILE A 16 -1.25 -4.31 -11.70
CA ILE A 16 -2.24 -4.41 -10.63
C ILE A 16 -1.53 -4.48 -9.28
N VAL A 17 -1.91 -3.60 -8.36
CA VAL A 17 -1.38 -3.56 -7.00
C VAL A 17 -2.12 -4.60 -6.14
N PRO A 18 -1.40 -5.51 -5.47
CA PRO A 18 -2.04 -6.47 -4.57
C PRO A 18 -2.62 -5.75 -3.35
N LYS A 19 -3.83 -6.13 -2.96
CA LYS A 19 -4.60 -5.48 -1.88
C LYS A 19 -4.96 -6.53 -0.84
N ASN A 20 -4.97 -6.12 0.43
CA ASN A 20 -5.51 -6.95 1.51
C ASN A 20 -7.06 -7.01 1.43
N GLU A 21 -7.69 -7.74 2.35
CA GLU A 21 -9.16 -7.91 2.42
C GLU A 21 -9.93 -6.58 2.55
N ARG A 22 -9.26 -5.52 3.02
CA ARG A 22 -9.84 -4.18 3.16
C ARG A 22 -9.66 -3.33 1.89
N GLY A 23 -9.06 -3.88 0.83
CA GLY A 23 -8.81 -3.18 -0.42
C GLY A 23 -7.64 -2.18 -0.38
N GLN A 24 -6.74 -2.30 0.58
CA GLN A 24 -5.61 -1.39 0.80
C GLN A 24 -4.27 -2.16 0.93
N VAL A 25 -3.16 -1.44 0.99
CA VAL A 25 -1.83 -1.98 1.36
C VAL A 25 -1.45 -1.40 2.71
N ASP A 26 -1.05 -2.25 3.65
CA ASP A 26 -0.58 -1.80 4.96
C ASP A 26 0.91 -1.46 4.88
N VAL A 27 1.26 -0.19 5.04
CA VAL A 27 2.61 0.36 4.79
C VAL A 27 3.19 0.89 6.10
N TRP A 28 3.76 0.00 6.91
CA TRP A 28 4.43 0.33 8.18
C TRP A 28 5.87 0.83 7.99
N SER A 29 6.48 0.48 6.86
CA SER A 29 7.82 0.89 6.45
C SER A 29 7.95 0.71 4.93
N GLU A 30 9.06 1.18 4.34
CA GLU A 30 9.35 0.95 2.92
C GLU A 30 9.43 -0.54 2.54
N LYS A 31 9.78 -1.41 3.50
CA LYS A 31 9.79 -2.88 3.30
C LYS A 31 8.40 -3.49 3.18
N CYS A 32 7.37 -2.74 3.56
CA CYS A 32 5.97 -3.15 3.45
C CYS A 32 5.36 -2.77 2.09
N LEU A 33 6.16 -2.29 1.15
CA LEU A 33 5.71 -2.03 -0.21
C LEU A 33 5.76 -3.32 -1.04
N PRO A 34 4.66 -3.69 -1.72
CA PRO A 34 4.69 -4.72 -2.75
C PRO A 34 5.80 -4.43 -3.76
N PRO A 35 6.64 -5.42 -4.11
CA PRO A 35 7.64 -5.25 -5.15
C PRO A 35 7.02 -4.71 -6.45
N GLY A 36 7.69 -3.76 -7.09
CA GLY A 36 7.19 -3.09 -8.30
C GLY A 36 6.23 -1.92 -8.03
N THR A 37 6.05 -1.52 -6.77
CA THR A 37 5.23 -0.35 -6.40
C THR A 37 6.05 0.73 -5.70
N VAL A 38 5.47 1.94 -5.64
CA VAL A 38 6.01 3.07 -4.87
C VAL A 38 4.88 3.75 -4.12
N HIS A 39 5.15 4.21 -2.91
CA HIS A 39 4.18 4.98 -2.13
C HIS A 39 4.23 6.47 -2.50
N LEU A 40 3.08 7.04 -2.85
CA LEU A 40 2.92 8.47 -3.17
C LEU A 40 2.06 9.16 -2.10
N GLY A 41 2.71 9.86 -1.17
CA GLY A 41 2.06 10.52 -0.03
C GLY A 41 1.39 11.87 -0.32
N PHE A 42 0.90 12.10 -1.54
CA PHE A 42 0.28 13.38 -1.91
C PHE A 42 -1.23 13.39 -1.62
N GLN A 43 -1.73 14.54 -1.17
CA GLN A 43 -3.16 14.75 -0.98
C GLN A 43 -3.93 14.55 -2.30
N ARG A 44 -4.99 13.74 -2.27
CA ARG A 44 -5.89 13.46 -3.42
C ARG A 44 -5.23 12.84 -4.66
N ILE A 45 -4.03 12.25 -4.56
CA ILE A 45 -3.35 11.61 -5.70
C ILE A 45 -4.18 10.51 -6.37
N TRP A 46 -5.01 9.81 -5.59
CA TRP A 46 -5.94 8.78 -6.07
C TRP A 46 -6.84 9.28 -7.21
N SER A 47 -7.22 10.56 -7.19
CA SER A 47 -8.07 11.15 -8.22
C SER A 47 -7.36 11.26 -9.57
N VAL A 48 -6.05 11.48 -9.55
CA VAL A 48 -5.20 11.53 -10.76
C VAL A 48 -5.01 10.11 -11.31
N ALA A 49 -4.69 9.15 -10.45
CA ALA A 49 -4.58 7.74 -10.83
C ALA A 49 -5.87 7.23 -11.51
N LYS A 50 -7.04 7.59 -10.94
CA LYS A 50 -8.35 7.27 -11.51
C LYS A 50 -8.56 7.90 -12.89
N LYS A 51 -8.18 9.17 -13.09
CA LYS A 51 -8.28 9.86 -14.39
C LYS A 51 -7.39 9.22 -15.45
N LEU A 52 -6.19 8.79 -15.06
CA LEU A 52 -5.22 8.14 -15.94
C LEU A 52 -5.48 6.64 -16.14
N LYS A 53 -6.50 6.07 -15.47
CA LYS A 53 -6.82 4.63 -15.49
C LYS A 53 -5.65 3.75 -15.05
N ILE A 54 -4.87 4.22 -14.08
CA ILE A 54 -3.77 3.48 -13.46
C ILE A 54 -4.33 2.77 -12.21
N ASP A 55 -4.07 1.47 -12.06
CA ASP A 55 -4.44 0.76 -10.84
C ASP A 55 -3.63 1.27 -9.65
N TYR A 56 -4.29 1.40 -8.51
CA TYR A 56 -3.67 1.85 -7.27
C TYR A 56 -4.34 1.18 -6.09
N ALA A 57 -3.66 1.21 -4.95
CA ALA A 57 -4.22 0.85 -3.66
C ALA A 57 -4.02 2.02 -2.68
N PRO A 58 -5.01 2.33 -1.83
CA PRO A 58 -4.78 3.17 -0.65
C PRO A 58 -3.66 2.57 0.20
N ALA A 59 -2.76 3.41 0.70
CA ALA A 59 -1.73 3.01 1.65
C ALA A 59 -2.20 3.34 3.09
N MET A 60 -2.33 2.32 3.93
CA MET A 60 -2.56 2.51 5.36
C MET A 60 -1.21 2.67 6.05
N VAL A 61 -0.88 3.92 6.35
CA VAL A 61 0.41 4.32 6.95
C VAL A 61 0.32 4.54 8.46
N GLY A 62 -0.88 4.43 9.04
CA GLY A 62 -1.12 4.66 10.44
C GLY A 62 -2.59 4.96 10.75
N PHE A 63 -2.85 5.32 12.00
CA PHE A 63 -4.17 5.65 12.51
C PHE A 63 -4.20 7.08 13.03
N GLU A 64 -5.30 7.77 12.76
CA GLU A 64 -5.60 9.06 13.38
C GLU A 64 -6.30 8.81 14.72
N PHE A 65 -5.70 9.27 15.82
CA PHE A 65 -6.37 9.27 17.12
C PHE A 65 -7.23 10.53 17.24
N ARG A 66 -8.52 10.36 17.51
CA ARG A 66 -9.42 11.45 17.84
C ARG A 66 -9.89 11.29 19.28
N ASN A 67 -9.66 12.32 20.10
CA ASN A 67 -10.21 12.37 21.46
C ASN A 67 -11.72 12.54 21.34
N GLY A 68 -12.47 11.59 21.92
CA GLY A 68 -13.94 11.59 21.93
C GLY A 68 -14.53 12.80 22.64
#